data_AF-A0A6C0TZG2-F1
#
_entry.id   AF-A0A6C0TZG2-F1
#
_cell.length_a   1.000
_cell.length_b   1.000
_cell.length_c   1.000
_cell.angle_alpha   90.00
_cell.angle_beta   90.00
_cell.angle_gamma   90.00
#
_symmetry.space_group_name_H-M   'P 1'
#
loop_
_entity.id
_entity.type
_entity.pdbx_description
1 polymer ?
#
loop_
_entity_poly.entity_id
_entity_poly.type
_entity_poly.pdbx_seq_one_letter_code
_entity_poly.pdbx_strand_id
1 'polypeptide(L)'
;MAAPKGGTKARILNAAESLFASKGIDGTSTRAIVSKSGDTVGSLAYHFGSKENLIAEVIVRRWETMTEDRRRAYREAVAVSAPEPPSLETTVSCIVVPYLERAMNGDRGWRNYAMLIVRLLNADKRTQRRFEPLMTPASQEFIGWLIAAIPHGKLEDIGYAYEFMVGSMIEACAEATHNRLNKLTDGTCDPSNFDAVSPRLVRFIVGGIESVVEGGRGG
;
A
#
# COMPACT_ATOMS: atom_id res chain seq x y z
N MET A 1 13.80 30.05 0.69
CA MET A 1 13.18 28.70 0.66
C MET A 1 12.20 28.66 -0.49
N ALA A 2 12.39 27.78 -1.48
CA ALA A 2 11.46 27.67 -2.60
C ALA A 2 10.11 27.16 -2.11
N ALA A 3 9.01 27.85 -2.46
CA ALA A 3 7.67 27.38 -2.18
C ALA A 3 7.48 25.97 -2.81
N PRO A 4 6.90 24.99 -2.09
CA PRO A 4 6.67 23.67 -2.66
C PRO A 4 5.83 23.79 -3.93
N LYS A 5 6.21 23.11 -5.02
CA LYS A 5 5.44 23.08 -6.26
C LYS A 5 4.04 22.49 -5.98
N GLY A 6 3.02 23.34 -6.01
CA GLY A 6 1.61 22.99 -5.80
C GLY A 6 0.81 24.12 -5.15
N GLY A 7 -0.45 24.28 -5.57
CA GLY A 7 -1.38 25.23 -4.94
C GLY A 7 -1.64 24.90 -3.46
N THR A 8 -2.33 25.79 -2.75
CA THR A 8 -2.64 25.68 -1.30
C THR A 8 -3.14 24.29 -0.89
N LYS A 9 -4.06 23.71 -1.65
CA LYS A 9 -4.57 22.34 -1.44
C LYS A 9 -3.44 21.29 -1.36
N ALA A 10 -2.48 21.34 -2.28
CA ALA A 10 -1.37 20.37 -2.32
C ALA A 10 -0.41 20.53 -1.14
N ARG A 11 -0.12 21.77 -0.71
CA ARG A 11 0.72 22.02 0.47
C ARG A 11 0.09 21.46 1.75
N ILE A 12 -1.21 21.68 1.94
CA ILE A 12 -1.96 21.15 3.09
C ILE A 12 -1.96 19.61 3.06
N LEU A 13 -2.25 18.98 1.92
CA LEU A 13 -2.23 17.53 1.81
C LEU A 13 -0.86 16.92 2.11
N ASN A 14 0.23 17.53 1.62
CA ASN A 14 1.59 17.04 1.87
C ASN A 14 2.00 17.21 3.35
N ALA A 15 1.59 18.31 3.98
CA ALA A 15 1.80 18.52 5.41
C ALA A 15 1.02 17.50 6.25
N ALA A 16 -0.25 17.25 5.89
CA ALA A 16 -1.11 16.28 6.55
C ALA A 16 -0.57 14.86 6.41
N GLU A 17 -0.22 14.42 5.20
CA GLU A 17 0.39 13.10 4.94
C GLU A 17 1.63 12.86 5.80
N SER A 18 2.54 13.84 5.86
CA SER A 18 3.75 13.73 6.67
C SER A 18 3.46 13.67 8.18
N LEU A 19 2.46 14.41 8.67
CA LEU A 19 2.09 14.39 10.09
C LEU A 19 1.35 13.11 10.47
N PHE A 20 0.42 12.64 9.63
CA PHE A 20 -0.28 11.38 9.88
C PHE A 20 0.69 10.19 9.89
N ALA A 21 1.67 10.16 8.98
CA ALA A 21 2.69 9.10 8.96
C ALA A 21 3.56 9.09 10.24
N SER A 22 3.92 10.26 10.77
CA SER A 22 4.82 10.39 11.92
C SER A 22 4.13 10.33 13.27
N LYS A 23 2.95 10.95 13.42
CA LYS A 23 2.23 11.11 14.69
C LYS A 23 0.92 10.33 14.77
N GLY A 24 0.52 9.67 13.69
CA GLY A 24 -0.81 9.06 13.56
C GLY A 24 -1.91 10.09 13.26
N ILE A 25 -3.09 9.58 12.93
CA ILE A 25 -4.27 10.40 12.59
C ILE A 25 -4.75 11.16 13.83
N ASP A 26 -4.92 10.47 14.97
CA ASP A 26 -5.45 11.07 16.20
C ASP A 26 -4.48 12.06 16.83
N GLY A 27 -3.19 11.75 16.81
CA GLY A 27 -2.12 12.62 17.32
C GLY A 27 -1.86 13.89 16.50
N THR A 28 -2.55 14.08 15.37
CA THR A 28 -2.34 15.22 14.47
C THR A 28 -3.48 16.23 14.54
N SER A 29 -3.21 17.46 14.97
CA SER A 29 -4.21 18.55 14.97
C SER A 29 -4.24 19.33 13.66
N THR A 30 -5.38 19.92 13.31
CA THR A 30 -5.51 20.82 12.14
C THR A 30 -4.57 22.02 12.25
N ARG A 31 -4.36 22.54 13.47
CA ARG A 31 -3.37 23.61 13.75
C ARG A 31 -1.94 23.19 13.39
N ALA A 32 -1.54 21.97 13.75
CA ALA A 32 -0.23 21.45 13.39
C ALA A 32 -0.07 21.31 11.87
N ILE A 33 -1.13 20.89 11.17
CA ILE A 33 -1.13 20.76 9.70
C ILE A 33 -0.91 22.10 9.03
N VAL A 34 -1.71 23.12 9.36
CA VAL A 34 -1.61 24.44 8.71
C VAL A 34 -0.31 25.16 9.06
N SER A 35 0.19 24.98 10.29
CA SER A 35 1.52 25.46 10.68
C SER A 35 2.63 24.82 9.85
N LYS A 36 2.54 23.52 9.57
CA LYS A 36 3.51 22.81 8.73
C LYS A 36 3.38 23.14 7.25
N SER A 37 2.17 23.39 6.75
CA SER A 37 1.93 23.72 5.33
C SER A 37 2.25 25.17 4.98
N GLY A 38 2.32 26.05 6.00
CA GLY A 38 2.45 27.49 5.82
C GLY A 38 1.13 28.16 5.42
N ASP A 39 -0.01 27.53 5.72
CA ASP A 39 -1.35 28.03 5.38
C ASP A 39 -2.16 28.36 6.65
N THR A 40 -3.46 28.64 6.48
CA THR A 40 -4.36 29.01 7.58
C THR A 40 -5.43 27.94 7.81
N VAL A 41 -6.02 27.94 9.01
CA VAL A 41 -7.21 27.11 9.31
C VAL A 41 -8.35 27.43 8.36
N GLY A 42 -8.52 28.69 7.96
CA GLY A 42 -9.52 29.10 6.96
C GLY A 42 -9.29 28.45 5.60
N SER A 43 -8.04 28.39 5.12
CA SER A 43 -7.70 27.70 3.87
C SER A 43 -7.96 26.20 3.93
N LEU A 44 -7.66 25.57 5.07
CA LEU A 44 -7.97 24.15 5.29
C LEU A 44 -9.48 23.91 5.29
N ALA A 45 -10.25 24.72 6.03
CA ALA A 45 -11.71 24.63 6.07
C ALA A 45 -12.32 24.86 4.69
N TYR A 46 -11.82 25.82 3.92
CA TYR A 46 -12.26 26.09 2.55
C TYR A 46 -12.04 24.89 1.61
N HIS A 47 -10.87 24.24 1.68
CA HIS A 47 -10.54 23.16 0.75
C HIS A 47 -11.09 21.79 1.15
N PHE A 48 -11.21 21.51 2.45
CA PHE A 48 -11.53 20.16 2.92
C PHE A 48 -12.80 20.12 3.79
N GLY A 49 -13.22 21.25 4.38
CA GLY A 49 -14.34 21.32 5.31
C GLY A 49 -14.03 20.75 6.70
N SER A 50 -13.49 19.53 6.78
CA SER A 50 -13.20 18.82 8.02
C SER A 50 -11.85 18.09 7.99
N LYS A 51 -11.32 17.74 9.17
CA LYS A 51 -10.12 16.90 9.28
C LYS A 51 -10.39 15.52 8.69
N GLU A 52 -11.60 15.03 8.90
CA GLU A 52 -12.16 13.80 8.38
C GLU A 52 -12.07 13.70 6.85
N ASN A 53 -12.48 14.75 6.15
CA ASN A 53 -12.37 14.83 4.69
C ASN A 53 -10.92 14.97 4.24
N LEU A 54 -10.11 15.74 4.97
CA LEU A 54 -8.68 15.85 4.69
C LEU A 54 -7.96 14.49 4.80
N ILE A 55 -8.28 13.68 5.81
CA ILE A 55 -7.73 12.32 5.94
C ILE A 55 -8.14 11.47 4.72
N ALA A 56 -9.42 11.51 4.34
CA ALA A 56 -9.91 10.80 3.17
C ALA A 56 -9.15 11.20 1.90
N GLU A 57 -9.00 12.50 1.63
CA GLU A 57 -8.28 12.97 0.45
C GLU A 57 -6.78 12.58 0.44
N VAL A 58 -6.12 12.58 1.60
CA VAL A 58 -4.72 12.12 1.71
C VAL A 58 -4.59 10.64 1.32
N ILE A 59 -5.54 9.80 1.73
CA ILE A 59 -5.52 8.37 1.43
C ILE A 59 -5.94 8.10 -0.02
N VAL A 60 -7.06 8.68 -0.46
CA VAL A 60 -7.64 8.50 -1.81
C VAL A 60 -6.64 8.85 -2.89
N ARG A 61 -5.99 10.02 -2.81
CA ARG A 61 -5.08 10.48 -3.87
C ARG A 61 -3.95 9.48 -4.17
N ARG A 62 -3.45 8.80 -3.12
CA ARG A 62 -2.36 7.84 -3.22
C ARG A 62 -2.89 6.45 -3.58
N TRP A 63 -4.03 6.07 -3.02
CA TRP A 63 -4.71 4.81 -3.31
C TRP A 63 -5.07 4.68 -4.79
N GLU A 64 -5.67 5.70 -5.39
CA GLU A 64 -6.04 5.70 -6.81
C GLU A 64 -4.80 5.56 -7.70
N THR A 65 -3.76 6.36 -7.42
CA THR A 65 -2.50 6.30 -8.16
C THR A 65 -1.86 4.91 -8.07
N MET A 66 -1.76 4.35 -6.86
CA MET A 66 -1.20 3.01 -6.63
C MET A 66 -2.00 1.92 -7.33
N THR A 67 -3.33 1.97 -7.23
CA THR A 67 -4.23 1.01 -7.87
C THR A 67 -4.07 1.06 -9.38
N GLU A 68 -3.93 2.25 -9.96
CA GLU A 68 -3.70 2.37 -11.41
C GLU A 68 -2.34 1.82 -11.84
N ASP A 69 -1.27 1.97 -11.04
CA ASP A 69 0.01 1.35 -11.37
C ASP A 69 -0.07 -0.18 -11.40
N ARG A 70 -0.78 -0.78 -10.44
CA ARG A 70 -1.04 -2.22 -10.40
C ARG A 70 -1.87 -2.68 -11.60
N ARG A 71 -2.94 -1.94 -11.93
CA ARG A 71 -3.77 -2.21 -13.12
C ARG A 71 -2.99 -2.10 -14.41
N ARG A 72 -2.13 -1.09 -14.55
CA ARG A 72 -1.26 -0.94 -15.72
C ARG A 72 -0.33 -2.13 -15.86
N ALA A 73 0.38 -2.50 -14.79
CA ALA A 73 1.27 -3.66 -14.79
C ALA A 73 0.51 -4.95 -15.16
N TYR A 74 -0.69 -5.15 -14.62
CA TYR A 74 -1.51 -6.32 -14.95
C TYR A 74 -1.98 -6.32 -16.41
N ARG A 75 -2.41 -5.18 -16.97
CA ARG A 75 -2.78 -5.07 -18.40
C ARG A 75 -1.61 -5.40 -19.32
N GLU A 76 -0.41 -4.95 -18.98
CA GLU A 76 0.82 -5.28 -19.72
C GLU A 76 1.13 -6.77 -19.65
N ALA A 77 1.01 -7.38 -18.47
CA ALA A 77 1.20 -8.82 -18.29
C ALA A 77 0.20 -9.67 -19.08
N VAL A 78 -1.08 -9.26 -19.11
CA VAL A 78 -2.13 -9.91 -19.91
C VAL A 78 -1.79 -9.86 -21.40
N ALA A 79 -1.33 -8.71 -21.91
CA ALA A 79 -0.96 -8.56 -23.31
C ALA A 79 0.19 -9.51 -23.73
N VAL A 80 1.13 -9.78 -22.82
CA VAL A 80 2.25 -10.70 -23.06
C VAL A 80 1.85 -12.18 -22.92
N SER A 81 0.93 -12.48 -22.00
CA SER A 81 0.55 -13.88 -21.67
C SER A 81 -0.56 -14.44 -22.56
N ALA A 82 -1.23 -13.59 -23.34
CA ALA A 82 -2.36 -13.96 -24.18
C ALA A 82 -2.05 -15.17 -25.09
N PRO A 83 -2.97 -16.14 -25.23
CA PRO A 83 -4.38 -16.10 -24.79
C PRO A 83 -4.63 -16.51 -23.33
N GLU A 84 -3.62 -17.00 -22.63
CA GLU A 84 -3.74 -17.46 -21.25
C GLU A 84 -3.63 -16.29 -20.25
N PRO A 85 -4.19 -16.42 -19.04
CA PRO A 85 -3.97 -15.43 -17.99
C PRO A 85 -2.48 -15.41 -17.57
N PRO A 86 -1.99 -14.29 -17.00
CA PRO A 86 -0.65 -14.25 -16.43
C PRO A 86 -0.45 -15.32 -15.37
N SER A 87 0.76 -15.87 -15.28
CA SER A 87 1.12 -16.82 -14.22
C SER A 87 0.87 -16.25 -12.83
N LEU A 88 0.79 -17.12 -11.81
CA LEU A 88 0.67 -16.69 -10.42
C LEU A 88 1.81 -15.75 -10.01
N GLU A 89 3.05 -16.07 -10.37
CA GLU A 89 4.22 -15.23 -10.10
C GLU A 89 4.10 -13.83 -10.73
N THR A 90 3.67 -13.76 -11.99
CA THR A 90 3.46 -12.48 -12.68
C THR A 90 2.32 -11.70 -12.03
N THR A 91 1.21 -12.37 -11.71
CA THR A 91 0.04 -11.75 -11.07
C THR A 91 0.37 -11.19 -9.69
N VAL A 92 1.08 -11.95 -8.84
CA VAL A 92 1.59 -11.48 -7.55
C VAL A 92 2.53 -10.30 -7.74
N SER A 93 3.42 -10.35 -8.74
CA SER A 93 4.33 -9.25 -9.06
C SER A 93 3.58 -7.97 -9.42
N CYS A 94 2.50 -8.04 -10.21
CA CYS A 94 1.67 -6.89 -10.55
C CYS A 94 1.02 -6.21 -9.34
N ILE A 95 0.75 -6.96 -8.26
CA ILE A 95 0.16 -6.43 -7.02
C ILE A 95 1.24 -5.88 -6.07
N VAL A 96 2.32 -6.64 -5.89
CA VAL A 96 3.32 -6.40 -4.85
C VAL A 96 4.37 -5.38 -5.29
N VAL A 97 4.92 -5.53 -6.50
CA VAL A 97 6.10 -4.77 -6.95
C VAL A 97 5.82 -3.27 -7.05
N PRO A 98 4.69 -2.79 -7.62
CA PRO A 98 4.41 -1.34 -7.66
C PRO A 98 4.34 -0.70 -6.27
N TYR A 99 3.89 -1.46 -5.26
CA TYR A 99 3.83 -0.97 -3.88
C TYR A 99 5.22 -0.86 -3.26
N LEU A 100 6.04 -1.91 -3.40
CA LEU A 100 7.44 -1.90 -2.93
C LEU A 100 8.25 -0.79 -3.60
N GLU A 101 8.11 -0.63 -4.91
CA GLU A 101 8.84 0.39 -5.69
C GLU A 101 8.55 1.80 -5.15
N ARG A 102 7.27 2.13 -4.94
CA ARG A 102 6.90 3.43 -4.37
C ARG A 102 7.34 3.55 -2.91
N ALA A 103 7.25 2.49 -2.12
CA ALA A 103 7.63 2.52 -0.71
C ALA A 103 9.15 2.67 -0.50
N MET A 104 9.99 2.07 -1.35
CA MET A 104 11.44 2.02 -1.17
C MET A 104 12.16 3.07 -2.04
N ASN A 105 11.77 3.20 -3.31
CA ASN A 105 12.42 4.07 -4.29
C ASN A 105 11.63 5.36 -4.57
N GLY A 106 10.40 5.48 -4.06
CA GLY A 106 9.58 6.66 -4.23
C GLY A 106 10.03 7.87 -3.42
N ASP A 107 9.41 9.01 -3.73
CA ASP A 107 9.63 10.24 -2.97
C ASP A 107 9.24 10.09 -1.49
N ARG A 108 9.59 11.10 -0.68
CA ARG A 108 9.26 11.10 0.75
C ARG A 108 7.76 10.97 1.02
N GLY A 109 6.90 11.43 0.11
CA GLY A 109 5.46 11.31 0.26
C GLY A 109 4.98 9.87 0.08
N TRP A 110 5.54 9.11 -0.87
CA TRP A 110 5.25 7.69 -1.00
C TRP A 110 5.67 6.87 0.22
N ARG A 111 6.83 7.18 0.81
CA ARG A 111 7.25 6.61 2.09
C ARG A 111 6.28 6.93 3.23
N ASN A 112 5.83 8.17 3.32
CA ASN A 112 4.82 8.56 4.31
C ASN A 112 3.49 7.80 4.09
N TYR A 113 3.07 7.63 2.83
CA TYR A 113 1.86 6.89 2.49
C TYR A 113 1.97 5.41 2.87
N ALA A 114 3.09 4.75 2.58
CA ALA A 114 3.30 3.36 2.96
C ALA A 114 3.15 3.18 4.49
N MET A 115 3.77 4.07 5.28
CA MET A 115 3.61 4.06 6.74
C MET A 115 2.19 4.40 7.21
N LEU A 116 1.47 5.25 6.48
CA LEU A 116 0.07 5.54 6.77
C LEU A 116 -0.81 4.31 6.59
N ILE A 117 -0.57 3.51 5.54
CA ILE A 117 -1.30 2.26 5.30
C ILE A 117 -1.00 1.23 6.38
N VAL A 118 0.27 1.06 6.78
CA VAL A 118 0.65 0.20 7.93
C VAL A 118 -0.16 0.58 9.17
N ARG A 119 -0.24 1.88 9.49
CA ARG A 119 -0.99 2.38 10.65
C ARG A 119 -2.50 2.19 10.48
N LEU A 120 -3.03 2.40 9.28
CA LEU A 120 -4.47 2.27 9.00
C LEU A 120 -4.95 0.84 9.19
N LEU A 121 -4.19 -0.15 8.72
CA LEU A 121 -4.54 -1.57 8.91
C LEU A 121 -4.46 -2.00 10.37
N ASN A 122 -3.66 -1.34 11.19
CA ASN A 122 -3.57 -1.60 12.62
C ASN A 122 -4.41 -0.62 13.48
N ALA A 123 -5.25 0.21 12.85
CA ALA A 123 -6.12 1.15 13.54
C ALA A 123 -7.34 0.45 14.16
N ASP A 124 -8.10 1.19 14.96
CA ASP A 124 -9.37 0.70 15.50
C ASP A 124 -10.41 0.43 14.39
N LYS A 125 -11.38 -0.44 14.68
CA LYS A 125 -12.39 -0.88 13.69
C LYS A 125 -13.21 0.27 13.11
N ARG A 126 -13.44 1.36 13.86
CA ARG A 126 -14.19 2.52 13.35
C ARG A 126 -13.38 3.25 12.29
N THR A 127 -12.08 3.41 12.51
CA THR A 127 -11.17 3.98 11.52
C THR A 127 -11.07 3.09 10.28
N GLN A 128 -10.90 1.77 10.42
CA GLN A 128 -10.83 0.84 9.29
C GLN A 128 -12.11 0.87 8.42
N ARG A 129 -13.29 0.75 9.04
CA ARG A 129 -14.60 0.78 8.34
C ARG A 129 -14.82 2.03 7.51
N ARG A 130 -14.18 3.13 7.87
CA ARG A 130 -14.27 4.39 7.13
C ARG A 130 -13.64 4.30 5.73
N PHE A 131 -12.59 3.50 5.57
CA PHE A 131 -11.84 3.37 4.31
C PHE A 131 -12.15 2.08 3.56
N GLU A 132 -12.88 1.15 4.18
CA GLU A 132 -13.34 -0.08 3.55
C GLU A 132 -14.04 0.15 2.19
N PRO A 133 -15.01 1.08 2.04
CA PRO A 133 -15.68 1.30 0.73
C PRO A 133 -14.73 1.76 -0.38
N LEU A 134 -13.62 2.41 -0.01
CA LEU A 134 -12.59 2.85 -0.95
C LEU A 134 -11.69 1.70 -1.39
N MET A 135 -11.35 0.80 -0.47
CA MET A 135 -10.33 -0.22 -0.69
C MET A 135 -10.91 -1.55 -1.22
N THR A 136 -12.12 -1.91 -0.80
CA THR A 136 -12.75 -3.19 -1.13
C THR A 136 -12.86 -3.46 -2.64
N PRO A 137 -13.30 -2.52 -3.50
CA PRO A 137 -13.46 -2.80 -4.93
C PRO A 137 -12.14 -3.21 -5.61
N ALA A 138 -11.02 -2.56 -5.29
CA ALA A 138 -9.73 -2.94 -5.89
C ALA A 138 -9.19 -4.25 -5.29
N SER A 139 -9.41 -4.49 -3.99
CA SER A 139 -9.06 -5.79 -3.39
C SER A 139 -9.82 -6.96 -4.04
N GLN A 140 -11.11 -6.78 -4.34
CA GLN A 140 -11.91 -7.77 -5.06
C GLN A 140 -11.40 -8.00 -6.48
N GLU A 141 -10.98 -6.93 -7.17
CA GLU A 141 -10.34 -7.03 -8.48
C GLU A 141 -9.03 -7.83 -8.42
N PHE A 142 -8.16 -7.56 -7.45
CA PHE A 142 -6.90 -8.28 -7.27
C PHE A 142 -7.10 -9.76 -6.91
N ILE A 143 -8.11 -10.07 -6.09
CA ILE A 143 -8.53 -11.46 -5.84
C ILE A 143 -8.99 -12.11 -7.15
N GLY A 144 -9.73 -11.40 -8.00
CA GLY A 144 -10.11 -11.86 -9.33
C GLY A 144 -8.92 -12.21 -10.23
N TRP A 145 -7.83 -11.43 -10.15
CA TRP A 145 -6.59 -11.74 -10.87
C TRP A 145 -5.95 -13.03 -10.35
N LEU A 146 -5.92 -13.24 -9.03
CA LEU A 146 -5.42 -14.48 -8.44
C LEU A 146 -6.28 -15.68 -8.88
N ILE A 147 -7.62 -15.57 -8.84
CA ILE A 147 -8.53 -16.62 -9.32
C ILE A 147 -8.22 -16.99 -10.79
N ALA A 148 -7.96 -16.01 -11.65
CA ALA A 148 -7.59 -16.27 -13.04
C ALA A 148 -6.25 -17.02 -13.16
N ALA A 149 -5.26 -16.69 -12.33
CA ALA A 149 -3.94 -17.32 -12.34
C ALA A 149 -3.92 -18.74 -11.74
N ILE A 150 -4.85 -19.05 -10.82
CA ILE A 150 -4.99 -20.36 -10.16
C ILE A 150 -6.45 -20.84 -10.18
N PRO A 151 -7.00 -21.18 -11.36
CA PRO A 151 -8.44 -21.46 -11.55
C PRO A 151 -8.93 -22.71 -10.81
N HIS A 152 -8.02 -23.54 -10.30
CA HIS A 152 -8.32 -24.73 -9.53
C HIS A 152 -8.42 -24.48 -8.01
N GLY A 153 -8.07 -23.27 -7.54
CA GLY A 153 -8.12 -22.93 -6.12
C GLY A 153 -9.52 -22.58 -5.64
N LYS A 154 -9.84 -22.96 -4.39
CA LYS A 154 -11.10 -22.56 -3.74
C LYS A 154 -11.02 -21.08 -3.37
N LEU A 155 -12.15 -20.36 -3.50
CA LEU A 155 -12.22 -18.94 -3.16
C LEU A 155 -11.79 -18.65 -1.71
N GLU A 156 -12.12 -19.56 -0.79
CA GLU A 156 -11.72 -19.45 0.63
C GLU A 156 -10.20 -19.41 0.78
N ASP A 157 -9.51 -20.38 0.18
CA ASP A 157 -8.05 -20.49 0.22
C ASP A 157 -7.38 -19.28 -0.45
N ILE A 158 -7.91 -18.85 -1.60
CA ILE A 158 -7.43 -17.65 -2.32
C ILE A 158 -7.64 -16.38 -1.48
N GLY A 159 -8.75 -16.28 -0.75
CA GLY A 159 -9.04 -15.16 0.14
C GLY A 159 -8.03 -15.06 1.29
N TYR A 160 -7.74 -16.17 1.97
CA TYR A 160 -6.71 -16.19 3.02
C TYR A 160 -5.31 -15.92 2.47
N ALA A 161 -4.98 -16.52 1.33
CA ALA A 161 -3.74 -16.27 0.61
C ALA A 161 -3.54 -14.79 0.27
N TYR A 162 -4.60 -14.11 -0.21
CA TYR A 162 -4.58 -12.68 -0.48
C TYR A 162 -4.30 -11.85 0.79
N GLU A 163 -4.95 -12.18 1.90
CA GLU A 163 -4.72 -11.48 3.18
C GLU A 163 -3.28 -11.66 3.67
N PHE A 164 -2.72 -12.87 3.61
CA PHE A 164 -1.33 -13.14 4.00
C PHE A 164 -0.33 -12.43 3.08
N MET A 165 -0.62 -12.36 1.79
CA MET A 165 0.15 -11.59 0.82
C MET A 165 0.17 -10.10 1.20
N VAL A 166 -0.99 -9.51 1.50
CA VAL A 166 -1.10 -8.10 1.90
C VAL A 166 -0.31 -7.83 3.18
N GLY A 167 -0.45 -8.69 4.20
CA GLY A 167 0.30 -8.59 5.45
C GLY A 167 1.82 -8.63 5.23
N SER A 168 2.29 -9.61 4.45
CA SER A 168 3.73 -9.79 4.15
C SER A 168 4.30 -8.61 3.36
N MET A 169 3.55 -8.10 2.38
CA MET A 169 3.92 -6.93 1.59
C MET A 169 4.07 -5.67 2.46
N ILE A 170 3.12 -5.45 3.37
CA ILE A 170 3.09 -4.26 4.22
C ILE A 170 4.18 -4.30 5.28
N GLU A 171 4.42 -5.48 5.87
CA GLU A 171 5.52 -5.68 6.81
C GLU A 171 6.88 -5.44 6.14
N ALA A 172 7.11 -5.95 4.93
CA ALA A 172 8.36 -5.71 4.21
C ALA A 172 8.64 -4.20 4.00
N CYS A 173 7.60 -3.40 3.74
CA CYS A 173 7.73 -1.95 3.64
C CYS A 173 7.98 -1.26 4.99
N ALA A 174 7.33 -1.71 6.05
CA ALA A 174 7.56 -1.18 7.39
C ALA A 174 9.00 -1.49 7.87
N GLU A 175 9.47 -2.70 7.59
CA GLU A 175 10.80 -3.19 7.94
C GLU A 175 11.91 -2.38 7.27
N ALA A 176 11.72 -1.92 6.02
CA ALA A 176 12.64 -0.98 5.35
C ALA A 176 12.85 0.34 6.12
N THR A 177 11.91 0.71 6.99
CA THR A 177 12.01 1.91 7.85
C THR A 177 12.50 1.57 9.25
N HIS A 178 12.05 0.46 9.84
CA HIS A 178 12.43 0.06 11.20
C HIS A 178 13.85 -0.51 11.30
N ASN A 179 14.34 -1.10 10.20
CA ASN A 179 15.68 -1.65 10.04
C ASN A 179 16.04 -2.66 11.17
N ARG A 180 15.07 -3.47 11.59
CA ARG A 180 15.22 -4.49 12.63
C ARG A 180 15.93 -5.73 12.08
N LEU A 181 15.60 -6.17 10.87
CA LEU A 181 16.21 -7.29 10.18
C LEU A 181 17.71 -7.11 10.02
N ASN A 182 18.15 -5.89 9.68
CA ASN A 182 19.57 -5.56 9.62
C ASN A 182 20.27 -5.78 10.97
N LYS A 183 19.65 -5.36 12.08
CA LYS A 183 20.17 -5.60 13.43
C LYS A 183 20.15 -7.07 13.84
N LEU A 184 19.10 -7.80 13.46
CA LEU A 184 18.96 -9.23 13.76
C LEU A 184 19.95 -10.11 12.99
N THR A 185 20.57 -9.57 11.94
CA THR A 185 21.45 -10.31 11.03
C THR A 185 22.86 -9.71 11.01
N ASP A 186 23.22 -8.91 12.02
CA ASP A 186 24.52 -8.26 12.14
C ASP A 186 24.96 -7.52 10.86
N GLY A 187 24.02 -6.83 10.23
CA GLY A 187 24.24 -6.05 9.01
C GLY A 187 24.16 -6.84 7.71
N THR A 188 23.97 -8.17 7.76
CA THR A 188 23.97 -9.03 6.56
C THR A 188 22.77 -8.76 5.65
N CYS A 189 21.60 -8.49 6.23
CA CYS A 189 20.40 -8.17 5.46
C CYS A 189 20.13 -6.66 5.46
N ASP A 190 19.88 -6.11 4.28
CA ASP A 190 19.40 -4.73 4.12
C ASP A 190 17.91 -4.74 3.70
N PRO A 191 16.98 -4.45 4.64
CA PRO A 191 15.55 -4.42 4.32
C PRO A 191 15.13 -3.22 3.48
N SER A 192 16.02 -2.25 3.25
CA SER A 192 15.77 -1.10 2.36
C SER A 192 16.22 -1.35 0.91
N ASN A 193 16.96 -2.43 0.66
CA ASN A 193 17.42 -2.80 -0.68
C ASN A 193 16.29 -3.49 -1.47
N PHE A 194 15.66 -2.74 -2.37
CA PHE A 194 14.59 -3.23 -3.24
C PHE A 194 14.98 -4.48 -4.02
N ASP A 195 16.16 -4.52 -4.64
CA ASP A 195 16.62 -5.65 -5.47
C ASP A 195 16.84 -6.91 -4.62
N ALA A 196 17.16 -6.74 -3.33
CA ALA A 196 17.23 -7.86 -2.41
C ALA A 196 15.85 -8.31 -1.93
N VAL A 197 14.96 -7.38 -1.59
CA VAL A 197 13.68 -7.69 -0.94
C VAL A 197 12.64 -8.18 -1.94
N SER A 198 12.44 -7.45 -3.04
CA SER A 198 11.36 -7.68 -4.02
C SER A 198 11.30 -9.14 -4.52
N PRO A 199 12.37 -9.73 -5.09
CA PRO A 199 12.30 -11.09 -5.61
C PRO A 199 12.13 -12.15 -4.50
N ARG A 200 12.60 -11.88 -3.27
CA ARG A 200 12.42 -12.80 -2.14
C ARG A 200 10.97 -12.78 -1.64
N LEU A 201 10.39 -11.60 -1.55
CA LEU A 201 9.00 -11.43 -1.12
C LEU A 201 8.03 -12.04 -2.13
N VAL A 202 8.22 -11.80 -3.43
CA VAL A 202 7.40 -12.42 -4.48
C VAL A 202 7.48 -13.94 -4.40
N ARG A 203 8.68 -14.54 -4.34
CA ARG A 203 8.82 -16.00 -4.21
C ARG A 203 8.18 -16.56 -2.94
N PHE A 204 8.34 -15.88 -1.81
CA PHE A 204 7.71 -16.28 -0.55
C PHE A 204 6.18 -16.29 -0.65
N ILE A 205 5.61 -15.23 -1.24
CA ILE A 205 4.17 -15.12 -1.44
C ILE A 205 3.69 -16.21 -2.40
N VAL A 206 4.30 -16.36 -3.57
CA VAL A 206 3.90 -17.37 -4.57
C VAL A 206 3.89 -18.77 -3.96
N GLY A 207 4.98 -19.20 -3.32
CA GLY A 207 5.04 -20.52 -2.69
C GLY A 207 4.06 -20.68 -1.52
N GLY A 208 3.75 -19.60 -0.79
CA GLY A 208 2.72 -19.58 0.24
C GLY A 208 1.32 -19.77 -0.34
N ILE A 209 0.99 -19.08 -1.43
CA ILE A 209 -0.30 -19.21 -2.12
C ILE A 209 -0.46 -20.62 -2.66
N GLU A 210 0.55 -21.16 -3.35
CA GLU A 210 0.54 -22.53 -3.89
C GLU A 210 0.31 -23.55 -2.78
N SER A 211 1.06 -23.45 -1.67
CA SER A 211 0.93 -24.38 -0.55
C SER A 211 -0.45 -24.33 0.12
N VAL A 212 -1.06 -23.15 0.27
CA VAL A 212 -2.40 -22.99 0.86
C VAL A 212 -3.45 -23.62 -0.05
N VAL A 213 -3.37 -23.36 -1.36
CA VAL A 213 -4.31 -23.88 -2.36
C VAL A 213 -4.19 -25.40 -2.53
N GLU A 214 -2.98 -25.95 -2.45
CA GLU A 214 -2.76 -27.40 -2.47
C GLU A 214 -3.25 -28.09 -1.20
N GLY A 215 -3.02 -27.50 -0.02
CA GLY A 215 -3.49 -28.04 1.27
C GLY A 215 -5.01 -28.14 1.36
N GLY A 216 -5.74 -27.21 0.74
CA GLY A 216 -7.20 -27.22 0.67
C GLY A 216 -7.82 -28.31 -0.22
N ARG A 217 -7.01 -29.06 -1.01
CA ARG A 217 -7.47 -30.20 -1.80
C ARG A 217 -7.67 -31.48 -0.99
N GLY A 218 -7.12 -31.55 0.23
CA GLY A 218 -7.12 -32.75 1.08
C GLY A 218 -8.24 -32.84 2.12
N GLY A 219 -9.20 -31.90 2.13
CA GLY A 219 -10.29 -31.81 3.11
C GLY A 219 -11.68 -31.84 2.48
#